data_AF-A0A9D3Y500-F1
#
_entry.id   AF-A0A9D3Y500-F1
#
_cell.length_a   1.000
_cell.length_b   1.000
_cell.length_c   1.000
_cell.angle_alpha   90.00
_cell.angle_beta   90.00
_cell.angle_gamma   90.00
#
_symmetry.space_group_name_H-M   'P 1'
#
loop_
_entity.id
_entity.type
_entity.pdbx_description
1 polymer ?
#
loop_
_entity_poly.entity_id
_entity_poly.type
_entity_poly.pdbx_seq_one_letter_code
_entity_poly.pdbx_strand_id
1 'polypeptide(L)'
;MFLDNTASASRTSKLWVDCLIKAVFLIMMYVRAKREGDLPLHLTSVKLMLPYFFAAAHPNYARFFLYYLRSPEKMSESAQEKFLKGEHVMRHVPGVWNAAGSDMFIETTFMRYGHGKKKIIGSTLQP
;
A
#
# COMPACT_ATOMS: atom_id res chain seq x y z
N MET A 1 -18.21 5.07 17.28
CA MET A 1 -19.08 4.95 18.47
C MET A 1 -18.55 3.94 19.48
N PHE A 2 -18.46 2.62 19.20
CA PHE A 2 -17.93 1.67 20.19
C PHE A 2 -16.46 1.93 20.57
N LEU A 3 -15.56 2.01 19.59
CA LEU A 3 -14.13 2.24 19.87
C LEU A 3 -13.87 3.58 20.57
N ASP A 4 -14.63 4.61 20.21
CA ASP A 4 -14.47 5.94 20.81
C ASP A 4 -14.92 5.95 22.27
N ASN A 5 -15.99 5.22 22.61
CA ASN A 5 -16.42 5.00 23.99
C ASN A 5 -15.40 4.18 24.78
N THR A 6 -14.80 3.15 24.18
CA THR A 6 -13.73 2.37 24.84
C THR A 6 -12.48 3.21 25.06
N ALA A 7 -12.13 4.07 24.10
CA ALA A 7 -10.99 4.97 24.21
C ALA A 7 -11.19 6.04 25.30
N SER A 8 -12.41 6.49 25.56
CA SER A 8 -12.68 7.49 26.60
C SER A 8 -12.67 6.92 28.02
N ALA A 9 -12.73 5.59 28.20
CA ALA A 9 -12.80 4.96 29.52
C ALA A 9 -11.53 5.14 30.37
N SER A 10 -10.34 5.20 29.77
CA SER A 10 -9.07 5.39 30.49
C SER A 10 -7.94 5.81 29.53
N ARG A 11 -6.82 6.32 30.09
CA ARG A 11 -5.63 6.61 29.28
C ARG A 11 -5.03 5.36 28.61
N THR A 12 -5.04 4.22 29.31
CA THR A 12 -4.54 2.96 28.78
C THR A 12 -5.42 2.44 27.67
N SER A 13 -6.75 2.48 27.82
CA SER A 13 -7.68 2.07 26.77
C SER A 13 -7.59 2.99 25.55
N LYS A 14 -7.42 4.30 25.76
CA LYS A 14 -7.13 5.26 24.69
C LYS A 14 -5.89 4.86 23.90
N LEU A 15 -4.79 4.54 24.58
CA LEU A 15 -3.54 4.12 23.95
C LEU A 15 -3.76 2.87 23.07
N TRP A 16 -4.40 1.82 23.60
CA TRP A 16 -4.65 0.59 22.83
C TRP A 16 -5.57 0.83 21.63
N VAL A 17 -6.65 1.59 21.81
CA VAL A 17 -7.59 1.87 20.71
C VAL A 17 -6.93 2.72 19.63
N ASP A 18 -6.32 3.84 20.02
CA ASP A 18 -5.81 4.81 19.07
C ASP A 18 -4.50 4.34 18.43
N CYS A 19 -3.60 3.68 19.16
CA CYS A 19 -2.27 3.32 18.64
C CYS A 19 -2.17 1.89 18.10
N LEU A 20 -3.02 0.95 18.55
CA LEU A 20 -3.00 -0.43 18.03
C LEU A 20 -4.23 -0.72 17.16
N ILE A 21 -5.43 -0.68 17.71
CA ILE A 21 -6.62 -1.19 17.02
C ILE A 21 -6.93 -0.37 15.75
N LYS A 22 -7.00 0.97 15.88
CA LYS A 22 -7.22 1.84 14.72
C LYS A 22 -6.07 1.76 13.72
N ALA A 23 -4.83 1.65 14.18
CA ALA A 23 -3.67 1.47 13.31
C ALA A 23 -3.75 0.18 12.49
N VAL A 24 -4.09 -0.95 13.11
CA VAL A 24 -4.25 -2.26 12.44
C VAL A 24 -5.36 -2.21 11.40
N PHE A 25 -6.51 -1.60 11.72
CA PHE A 25 -7.59 -1.45 10.73
C PHE A 25 -7.19 -0.58 9.55
N LEU A 26 -6.41 0.48 9.77
CA LEU A 26 -5.85 1.29 8.68
C LEU A 26 -4.87 0.49 7.80
N ILE A 27 -4.02 -0.34 8.39
CA ILE A 27 -3.11 -1.23 7.66
C ILE A 27 -3.91 -2.26 6.85
N MET A 28 -4.96 -2.85 7.42
CA MET A 28 -5.83 -3.77 6.69
C MET A 28 -6.55 -3.09 5.52
N MET A 29 -7.01 -1.85 5.69
CA MET A 29 -7.61 -1.04 4.62
C MET A 29 -6.59 -0.73 3.52
N TYR A 30 -5.35 -0.40 3.89
CA TYR A 30 -4.25 -0.21 2.95
C TYR A 30 -3.94 -1.48 2.15
N VAL A 31 -3.85 -2.63 2.82
CA VAL A 31 -3.62 -3.94 2.17
C VAL A 31 -4.77 -4.25 1.22
N ARG A 32 -6.01 -4.08 1.66
CA ARG A 32 -7.20 -4.25 0.82
C ARG A 32 -7.13 -3.41 -0.45
N ALA A 33 -6.90 -2.12 -0.31
CA ALA A 33 -6.81 -1.21 -1.45
C ALA A 33 -5.75 -1.66 -2.46
N LYS A 34 -4.57 -2.08 -1.99
CA LYS A 34 -3.50 -2.61 -2.84
C LYS A 34 -3.85 -3.93 -3.52
N ARG A 35 -4.51 -4.85 -2.82
CA ARG A 35 -4.91 -6.17 -3.36
C ARG A 35 -6.04 -6.06 -4.37
N GLU A 36 -6.94 -5.08 -4.19
CA GLU A 36 -8.07 -4.77 -5.07
C GLU A 36 -7.69 -3.84 -6.23
N GLY A 37 -6.57 -3.12 -6.13
CA GLY A 37 -6.18 -2.11 -7.12
C GLY A 37 -7.06 -0.86 -7.04
N ASP A 38 -7.58 -0.54 -5.86
CA ASP A 38 -8.38 0.64 -5.58
C ASP A 38 -7.47 1.80 -5.17
N LEU A 39 -7.17 2.69 -6.12
CA LEU A 39 -6.29 3.84 -5.87
C LEU A 39 -6.91 4.87 -4.90
N PRO A 40 -8.18 5.29 -5.03
CA PRO A 40 -8.79 6.20 -4.07
C PRO A 40 -8.74 5.71 -2.62
N LEU A 41 -9.05 4.43 -2.39
CA LEU A 41 -8.96 3.82 -1.06
C LEU A 41 -7.51 3.76 -0.58
N HIS A 42 -6.57 3.46 -1.49
CA HIS A 42 -5.14 3.43 -1.18
C HIS A 42 -4.64 4.80 -0.71
N LEU A 43 -4.92 5.87 -1.46
CA LEU A 43 -4.51 7.24 -1.10
C LEU A 43 -5.17 7.69 0.21
N THR A 44 -6.45 7.35 0.40
CA THR A 44 -7.16 7.61 1.66
C THR A 44 -6.49 6.93 2.84
N SER A 45 -6.13 5.65 2.70
CA SER A 45 -5.45 4.88 3.75
C SER A 45 -4.08 5.48 4.08
N VAL A 46 -3.27 5.84 3.08
CA VAL A 46 -1.97 6.50 3.29
C VAL A 46 -2.13 7.82 4.04
N LYS A 47 -3.12 8.65 3.65
CA LYS A 47 -3.40 9.91 4.33
C LYS A 47 -3.76 9.72 5.81
N LEU A 48 -4.57 8.71 6.12
CA LEU A 48 -4.96 8.39 7.50
C LEU A 48 -3.82 7.75 8.31
N MET A 49 -2.86 7.10 7.65
CA MET A 49 -1.67 6.54 8.30
C MET A 49 -0.60 7.58 8.64
N LEU A 50 -0.60 8.77 8.02
CA LEU A 50 0.41 9.81 8.24
C LEU A 50 0.69 10.15 9.72
N PRO A 51 -0.32 10.35 10.60
CA PRO A 51 -0.08 10.64 12.01
C PRO A 51 0.71 9.53 12.72
N TYR A 52 0.52 8.27 12.31
CA TYR A 52 1.23 7.13 12.89
C TYR A 52 2.71 7.11 12.50
N PHE A 53 3.05 7.49 11.26
CA PHE A 53 4.46 7.61 10.87
C PHE A 53 5.19 8.70 11.66
N PHE A 54 4.52 9.83 11.93
CA PHE A 54 5.09 10.85 12.80
C PHE A 54 5.22 10.38 14.25
N ALA A 55 4.18 9.74 14.80
CA ALA A 55 4.19 9.21 16.17
C ALA A 55 5.24 8.11 16.39
N ALA A 56 5.49 7.28 15.37
CA ALA A 56 6.46 6.19 15.41
C ALA A 56 7.90 6.63 15.05
N ALA A 57 8.20 7.94 15.06
CA ALA A 57 9.52 8.50 14.73
C ALA A 57 10.05 8.07 13.34
N HIS A 58 9.15 7.98 12.35
CA HIS A 58 9.46 7.72 10.94
C HIS A 58 9.21 8.95 10.04
N PRO A 59 9.86 10.10 10.32
CA PRO A 59 9.55 11.37 9.65
C PRO A 59 9.91 11.36 8.16
N ASN A 60 10.92 10.59 7.75
CA ASN A 60 11.29 10.48 6.33
C ASN A 60 10.16 9.81 5.53
N TYR A 61 9.60 8.70 6.02
CA TYR A 61 8.43 8.07 5.40
C TYR A 61 7.24 9.02 5.36
N ALA A 62 6.94 9.72 6.45
CA ALA A 62 5.84 10.68 6.48
C ALA A 62 6.01 11.80 5.44
N ARG A 63 7.22 12.35 5.28
CA ARG A 63 7.54 13.38 4.27
C ARG A 63 7.36 12.85 2.85
N PHE A 64 7.85 11.65 2.56
CA PHE A 64 7.65 11.03 1.24
C PHE A 64 6.18 10.73 0.96
N PHE A 65 5.41 10.26 1.95
CA PHE A 65 3.98 10.03 1.77
C PHE A 65 3.20 11.33 1.52
N LEU A 66 3.56 12.44 2.16
CA LEU A 66 2.97 13.74 1.84
C LEU A 66 3.19 14.14 0.38
N TYR A 67 4.40 13.92 -0.15
CA TYR A 67 4.69 14.12 -1.56
C TYR A 67 3.90 13.15 -2.46
N TYR A 68 3.87 11.86 -2.09
CA TYR A 68 3.16 10.82 -2.82
C TYR A 68 1.66 11.12 -2.94
N LEU A 69 1.01 11.62 -1.89
CA LEU A 69 -0.41 12.00 -1.91
C LEU A 69 -0.73 13.11 -2.91
N ARG A 70 0.26 13.93 -3.27
CA ARG A 70 0.16 14.97 -4.30
C ARG A 70 0.55 14.49 -5.69
N SER A 71 1.05 13.26 -5.82
CA SER A 71 1.46 12.74 -7.12
C SER A 71 0.33 12.70 -8.17
N PRO A 72 -0.94 12.39 -7.83
CA PRO A 72 -2.01 12.38 -8.83
C PRO A 72 -2.24 13.75 -9.49
N GLU A 73 -2.05 14.85 -8.74
CA GLU A 73 -2.22 16.23 -9.24
C GLU A 73 -1.19 16.58 -10.34
N LYS A 74 -0.08 15.84 -10.42
CA LYS A 74 0.99 16.06 -11.39
C LYS A 74 0.94 15.09 -12.57
N MET A 75 0.01 14.13 -12.57
CA MET A 75 -0.14 13.14 -13.62
C MET A 75 -1.00 13.69 -14.76
N SER A 76 -0.73 13.26 -16.00
CA SER A 76 -1.64 13.53 -17.12
C SER A 76 -3.01 12.89 -16.88
N GLU A 77 -4.06 13.48 -17.44
CA GLU A 77 -5.43 12.94 -17.33
C GLU A 77 -5.51 11.47 -17.78
N SER A 78 -4.82 11.14 -18.88
CA SER A 78 -4.73 9.77 -19.39
C SER A 78 -4.08 8.79 -18.40
N ALA A 79 -3.08 9.23 -17.64
CA ALA A 79 -2.44 8.40 -16.63
C ALA A 79 -3.34 8.25 -15.40
N GLN A 80 -4.03 9.32 -14.99
CA GLN A 80 -4.99 9.27 -13.89
C GLN A 80 -6.13 8.28 -14.20
N GLU A 81 -6.68 8.30 -15.42
CA GLU A 81 -7.74 7.38 -15.84
C GLU A 81 -7.30 5.91 -15.73
N LYS A 82 -6.12 5.56 -16.24
CA LYS A 82 -5.56 4.21 -16.13
C LYS A 82 -5.35 3.78 -14.69
N PHE A 83 -4.86 4.70 -13.86
CA PHE A 83 -4.62 4.47 -12.45
C PHE A 83 -5.91 4.20 -11.69
N LEU A 84 -6.98 4.94 -11.99
CA LEU A 84 -8.33 4.72 -11.46
C LEU A 84 -8.95 3.39 -11.93
N LYS A 85 -8.59 2.90 -13.12
CA LYS A 85 -8.95 1.55 -13.60
C LYS A 85 -8.14 0.43 -12.93
N GLY A 86 -7.23 0.75 -12.00
CA GLY A 86 -6.42 -0.23 -11.30
C GLY A 86 -5.21 -0.73 -12.08
N GLU A 87 -4.76 -0.02 -13.12
CA GLU A 87 -3.56 -0.38 -13.91
C GLU A 87 -2.24 -0.07 -13.18
N HIS A 88 -2.31 0.50 -11.98
CA HIS A 88 -1.15 0.76 -11.12
C HIS A 88 -0.72 -0.46 -10.29
N VAL A 89 -1.43 -1.59 -10.42
CA VAL A 89 -1.11 -2.88 -9.79
C VAL A 89 -1.08 -4.00 -10.82
N MET A 90 -0.39 -5.09 -10.48
CA MET A 90 -0.13 -6.21 -11.38
C MET A 90 -0.81 -7.48 -10.85
N ARG A 91 -1.30 -8.32 -11.75
CA ARG A 91 -1.99 -9.58 -11.41
C ARG A 91 -1.45 -10.71 -12.28
N HIS A 92 -1.22 -11.88 -11.69
CA HIS A 92 -0.87 -13.09 -12.46
C HIS A 92 -2.07 -13.68 -13.18
N VAL A 93 -3.25 -13.57 -12.55
CA VAL A 93 -4.53 -14.07 -13.07
C VAL A 93 -5.61 -13.01 -12.82
N PRO A 94 -6.68 -12.96 -13.62
CA PRO A 94 -7.82 -12.07 -13.33
C PRO A 94 -8.41 -12.35 -11.93
N GLY A 95 -8.76 -11.29 -11.19
CA GLY A 95 -9.31 -11.43 -9.84
C GLY A 95 -9.29 -10.14 -9.02
N VAL A 96 -10.01 -10.15 -7.90
CA VAL A 96 -10.21 -8.98 -7.03
C VAL A 96 -9.19 -8.91 -5.90
N TRP A 97 -8.78 -10.01 -5.27
CA TRP A 97 -7.88 -9.98 -4.10
C TRP A 97 -6.47 -10.52 -4.40
N ASN A 98 -6.00 -10.38 -5.63
CA ASN A 98 -4.76 -11.02 -6.08
C ASN A 98 -3.73 -10.07 -6.70
N ALA A 99 -3.94 -8.76 -6.58
CA ALA A 99 -2.99 -7.79 -7.11
C ALA A 99 -1.74 -7.66 -6.24
N ALA A 100 -0.64 -7.27 -6.88
CA ALA A 100 0.66 -7.01 -6.28
C ALA A 100 1.22 -5.67 -6.79
N GLY A 101 2.13 -5.07 -6.02
CA GLY A 101 2.94 -3.95 -6.52
C GLY A 101 3.91 -4.42 -7.60
N SER A 102 4.30 -3.53 -8.49
CA SER A 102 5.20 -3.82 -9.61
C SER A 102 6.51 -4.47 -9.17
N ASP A 103 7.14 -3.93 -8.13
CA ASP A 103 8.41 -4.43 -7.59
C ASP A 103 8.30 -5.88 -7.10
N MET A 104 7.32 -6.15 -6.23
CA MET A 104 7.02 -7.50 -5.76
C MET A 104 6.61 -8.44 -6.90
N PHE A 105 5.91 -7.93 -7.92
CA PHE A 105 5.53 -8.72 -9.09
C PHE A 105 6.76 -9.10 -9.93
N ILE A 106 7.68 -8.16 -10.16
CA ILE A 106 8.95 -8.39 -10.87
C ILE A 106 9.82 -9.39 -10.10
N GLU A 107 9.90 -9.27 -8.77
CA GLU A 107 10.67 -10.18 -7.93
C GLU A 107 10.13 -11.62 -7.99
N THR A 108 8.81 -11.77 -7.93
CA THR A 108 8.14 -13.09 -7.97
C THR A 108 8.03 -13.68 -9.37
N THR A 109 8.25 -12.89 -10.42
CA THR A 109 8.27 -13.34 -11.83
C THR A 109 9.69 -13.33 -12.40
N PHE A 110 10.13 -12.19 -12.90
CA PHE A 110 11.35 -12.03 -13.68
C PHE A 110 12.61 -12.36 -12.88
N MET A 111 12.72 -11.90 -11.63
CA MET A 111 13.90 -12.24 -10.82
C MET A 111 13.92 -13.74 -10.50
N ARG A 112 12.77 -14.34 -10.19
CA ARG A 112 12.68 -15.79 -9.99
C ARG A 112 13.08 -16.59 -11.23
N TYR A 113 12.76 -16.14 -12.44
CA TYR A 113 13.20 -16.79 -13.68
C TYR A 113 14.69 -16.54 -13.98
N GLY A 114 15.16 -15.32 -13.75
CA GLY A 114 16.53 -14.90 -14.03
C GLY A 114 17.56 -15.43 -13.03
N HIS A 115 17.13 -15.84 -11.83
CA HIS A 115 18.00 -16.34 -10.76
C HIS A 115 17.70 -17.81 -10.44
N GLY A 116 18.70 -18.67 -10.59
CA GLY A 116 18.62 -20.06 -10.12
C GLY A 116 19.30 -20.27 -8.78
N LYS A 117 19.32 -21.54 -8.33
CA LYS A 117 19.96 -21.98 -7.06
C LYS A 117 21.42 -21.55 -6.92
N LYS A 118 22.11 -21.17 -8.00
CA LYS A 118 23.53 -20.80 -8.02
C LYS A 118 23.85 -19.41 -8.59
N LYS A 119 22.89 -18.45 -8.58
CA LYS A 119 22.97 -17.04 -9.07
C LYS A 119 22.25 -16.80 -10.41
N ILE A 120 22.48 -15.62 -11.02
CA ILE A 120 21.90 -15.16 -12.29
C ILE A 120 22.20 -16.19 -13.37
N ILE A 121 21.15 -16.78 -13.96
CA ILE A 121 21.25 -17.73 -15.06
C ILE A 121 21.23 -17.01 -16.41
N GLY A 122 20.59 -15.83 -16.48
CA GLY A 122 20.30 -15.15 -17.74
C GLY A 122 19.22 -15.90 -18.51
N SER A 123 18.10 -15.24 -18.78
CA SER A 123 17.02 -15.81 -19.59
C SER A 123 16.87 -15.01 -20.86
N THR A 124 17.31 -15.56 -21.99
CA THR A 124 16.89 -15.06 -23.31
C THR A 124 15.46 -15.53 -23.52
N LEU A 125 14.48 -14.67 -23.22
CA LEU A 125 13.11 -14.94 -23.64
C LEU A 125 13.10 -14.92 -25.17
N GLN A 126 12.82 -16.07 -25.80
CA GLN A 126 12.52 -16.05 -27.23
C GLN A 126 11.21 -15.26 -27.43
N PRO A 127 11.17 -14.34 -28.41
CA PRO A 127 10.06 -13.42 -28.61
C PRO A 127 8.73 -14.12 -28.93
#